data_AF-A0A1J3G6N6-F1
#
_entry.id   AF-A0A1J3G6N6-F1
#
_cell.length_a   1.000
_cell.length_b   1.000
_cell.length_c   1.000
_cell.angle_alpha   90.00
_cell.angle_beta   90.00
_cell.angle_gamma   90.00
#
_symmetry.space_group_name_H-M   'P 1'
#
loop_
_entity.id
_entity.type
_entity.pdbx_description
1 polymer ?
#
loop_
_entity_poly.entity_id
_entity_poly.type
_entity_poly.pdbx_seq_one_letter_code
_entity_poly.pdbx_strand_id
1 'polypeptide(L)'
;MDPIESADYNGFETSNGNSHSDHGWKKVVYPKRHRKQKPADQAANGGVSSGKAVPNGNQAKGDNVFRSLEEKAEDRRRRILAAKMAAADVDDDDESSGAARSKRRSNGYGDEGYDFDDTDDEIAARNENLKAEETKKPKPKKEKKPKVSLPEAASKIDPSNLEAFLVEASASYETQPEIQLMRFADYFGRALSGVSSVQFPWVKMFKESPLSKLIDVPLTHIPEPVYKTSVDWINQRPIEALGAFVLWAFDCILTDLAAQQGGAKGGKKGAQHNSSKSQVAIFVALAMVLRRKPDALTHVLATLRENPKYQGQDKLPVTVWMMAQASQGDLSVGLYAWAHNLLPVLGNKNCNPQSRDLILQLVEKISSNPKARTILVNGAVRKGERLIPPPSFEILVRLTFPASSARVKATERFEAVYPLLKEVALAGAPGSKAMKQVTQQIFTFALKLAGEGNPVLAKEATAIAIWSVTENVDCCKHWDNLYKENLAASVAVLKRLVEEWKNHSLKISSSPSDSATLNRAMKSFRLKNEEAITEGGANVSLYKEADKSCKVISGRLSGSGCLKGTAITAVVLAAAGAAAAVVLSSNPEAMTELKNLVDSLDLDQYVNAITTALKN
;
A
#
# COMPACT_ATOMS: atom_id res chain seq x y z
N MET A 1 0.49 40.74 -23.07
CA MET A 1 -0.46 40.63 -21.94
C MET A 1 0.00 39.49 -21.10
N ASP A 2 0.39 39.81 -19.88
CA ASP A 2 1.76 39.51 -19.46
C ASP A 2 1.80 38.59 -18.22
N PRO A 3 2.94 37.92 -17.95
CA PRO A 3 2.99 36.79 -17.05
C PRO A 3 3.14 37.22 -15.58
N ILE A 4 2.97 36.24 -14.67
CA ILE A 4 3.40 36.36 -13.27
C ILE A 4 4.74 35.62 -13.12
N GLU A 5 5.65 36.24 -12.36
CA GLU A 5 7.07 35.93 -12.35
C GLU A 5 7.45 34.67 -11.56
N SER A 6 8.60 34.10 -11.94
CA SER A 6 9.35 33.11 -11.15
C SER A 6 10.15 33.78 -10.03
N ALA A 7 10.10 33.23 -8.82
CA ALA A 7 10.99 33.60 -7.72
C ALA A 7 11.96 32.45 -7.39
N ASP A 8 13.22 32.58 -7.83
CA ASP A 8 14.31 31.73 -7.37
C ASP A 8 14.65 32.02 -5.89
N TYR A 9 15.11 31.00 -5.17
CA TYR A 9 15.80 31.20 -3.90
C TYR A 9 16.96 30.21 -3.74
N ASN A 10 18.18 30.75 -3.80
CA ASN A 10 19.42 30.10 -3.41
C ASN A 10 20.14 31.04 -2.44
N GLY A 11 20.51 30.55 -1.26
CA GLY A 11 21.15 31.36 -0.22
C GLY A 11 21.49 30.51 0.99
N PHE A 12 22.80 30.30 1.22
CA PHE A 12 23.32 29.44 2.26
C PHE A 12 24.31 30.25 3.09
N GLU A 13 23.99 30.57 4.33
CA GLU A 13 24.96 31.15 5.26
C GLU A 13 24.62 30.83 6.72
N THR A 14 25.62 30.92 7.61
CA THR A 14 25.56 30.35 8.96
C THR A 14 26.05 31.34 10.02
N SER A 15 25.31 31.50 11.11
CA SER A 15 25.84 32.06 12.36
C SER A 15 25.11 31.51 13.60
N ASN A 16 25.82 31.44 14.72
CA ASN A 16 25.27 31.10 16.04
C ASN A 16 24.84 32.38 16.76
N GLY A 17 23.69 32.36 17.44
CA GLY A 17 23.23 33.44 18.31
C GLY A 17 22.21 32.95 19.32
N ASN A 18 22.55 32.99 20.61
CA ASN A 18 21.70 32.49 21.69
C ASN A 18 21.01 33.65 22.43
N SER A 19 19.69 33.78 22.27
CA SER A 19 18.85 34.62 23.12
C SER A 19 17.46 33.98 23.30
N HIS A 20 16.82 34.26 24.44
CA HIS A 20 15.61 33.57 24.90
C HIS A 20 14.59 34.62 25.35
N SER A 21 13.43 34.70 24.69
CA SER A 21 12.37 35.67 25.02
C SER A 21 10.96 35.12 24.76
N ASP A 22 10.05 35.45 25.67
CA ASP A 22 8.83 34.72 26.01
C ASP A 22 7.77 34.48 24.93
N HIS A 23 7.07 33.34 25.05
CA HIS A 23 5.88 33.02 24.27
C HIS A 23 4.65 33.81 24.77
N GLY A 24 4.17 34.77 23.97
CA GLY A 24 3.03 35.62 24.30
C GLY A 24 1.65 34.92 24.29
N TRP A 25 1.31 34.20 25.36
CA TRP A 25 -0.05 33.66 25.59
C TRP A 25 -0.88 34.56 26.52
N LYS A 26 -1.78 35.38 25.96
CA LYS A 26 -2.77 36.14 26.76
C LYS A 26 -3.96 35.26 27.16
N LYS A 27 -4.15 35.10 28.47
CA LYS A 27 -5.23 34.34 29.12
C LYS A 27 -6.56 35.13 29.05
N VAL A 28 -7.51 34.68 28.24
CA VAL A 28 -8.89 35.20 28.23
C VAL A 28 -9.73 34.44 29.26
N VAL A 29 -10.46 35.16 30.11
CA VAL A 29 -11.35 34.60 31.13
C VAL A 29 -12.75 35.15 30.95
N TYR A 30 -13.75 34.27 30.80
CA TYR A 30 -15.17 34.62 30.85
C TYR A 30 -15.78 34.05 32.15
N PRO A 31 -16.49 34.85 32.96
CA PRO A 31 -17.13 34.37 34.17
C PRO A 31 -18.42 33.58 33.87
N LYS A 32 -18.63 32.47 34.58
CA LYS A 32 -19.92 31.75 34.57
C LYS A 32 -21.02 32.60 35.24
N ARG A 33 -22.26 32.50 34.74
CA ARG A 33 -23.47 32.90 35.49
C ARG A 33 -24.53 31.80 35.42
N HIS A 34 -25.30 31.67 36.50
CA HIS A 34 -26.30 30.61 36.70
C HIS A 34 -27.71 31.02 36.21
N ARG A 35 -28.56 30.01 36.06
CA ARG A 35 -29.95 30.06 35.58
C ARG A 35 -30.94 30.15 36.76
N LYS A 36 -31.99 30.98 36.65
CA LYS A 36 -33.30 30.85 37.35
C LYS A 36 -34.41 31.59 36.57
N GLN A 37 -35.67 31.55 37.04
CA GLN A 37 -36.88 31.57 36.20
C GLN A 37 -37.76 32.85 36.26
N LYS A 38 -38.63 33.01 35.24
CA LYS A 38 -40.04 33.53 35.11
C LYS A 38 -40.73 34.27 36.31
N PRO A 39 -41.84 35.04 36.12
CA PRO A 39 -42.83 34.99 35.00
C PRO A 39 -43.38 36.33 34.43
N ALA A 40 -44.19 36.24 33.34
CA ALA A 40 -45.42 36.98 32.94
C ALA A 40 -45.49 38.56 33.00
N ASP A 41 -46.35 39.28 32.28
CA ASP A 41 -47.38 38.98 31.26
C ASP A 41 -47.75 40.22 30.40
N GLN A 42 -48.41 40.04 29.24
CA GLN A 42 -49.22 41.05 28.49
C GLN A 42 -48.49 42.33 27.98
N ALA A 43 -49.00 43.18 27.05
CA ALA A 43 -49.81 43.06 25.81
C ALA A 43 -49.59 44.42 25.03
N ALA A 44 -50.18 44.81 23.88
CA ALA A 44 -51.21 44.30 22.95
C ALA A 44 -51.03 44.97 21.55
N ASN A 45 -51.80 44.55 20.53
CA ASN A 45 -52.02 45.19 19.19
C ASN A 45 -50.80 45.26 18.22
N GLY A 46 -50.95 45.17 16.90
CA GLY A 46 -52.10 44.90 16.01
C GLY A 46 -51.92 45.61 14.66
N GLY A 47 -52.29 45.08 13.49
CA GLY A 47 -52.88 43.78 13.11
C GLY A 47 -53.32 43.80 11.62
N VAL A 48 -54.12 42.80 11.18
CA VAL A 48 -54.92 42.79 9.91
C VAL A 48 -54.11 42.76 8.59
N SER A 49 -54.36 41.95 7.56
CA SER A 49 -55.07 40.65 7.31
C SER A 49 -54.59 40.16 5.90
N SER A 50 -55.06 39.13 5.17
CA SER A 50 -56.09 38.08 5.28
C SER A 50 -55.75 36.99 4.22
N GLY A 51 -56.29 35.77 4.16
CA GLY A 51 -57.22 35.08 5.07
C GLY A 51 -58.02 33.97 4.37
N LYS A 52 -57.77 32.69 4.71
CA LYS A 52 -58.70 31.56 4.48
C LYS A 52 -58.34 30.37 5.38
N ALA A 53 -59.25 29.97 6.27
CA ALA A 53 -59.26 28.69 6.98
C ALA A 53 -60.22 27.72 6.24
N VAL A 54 -60.54 26.47 6.63
CA VAL A 54 -60.48 25.64 7.87
C VAL A 54 -60.50 24.14 7.40
N PRO A 55 -60.47 23.07 8.23
CA PRO A 55 -60.23 22.98 9.67
C PRO A 55 -59.18 21.92 10.13
N ASN A 56 -58.84 22.08 11.41
CA ASN A 56 -58.17 21.16 12.35
C ASN A 56 -58.42 19.64 12.16
N GLY A 57 -57.36 18.84 12.34
CA GLY A 57 -57.42 17.40 12.63
C GLY A 57 -56.61 17.08 13.88
N ASN A 58 -57.23 16.43 14.87
CA ASN A 58 -56.64 16.26 16.21
C ASN A 58 -55.37 15.39 16.21
N GLN A 59 -54.29 15.89 16.80
CA GLN A 59 -53.18 15.05 17.25
C GLN A 59 -53.58 14.28 18.52
N ALA A 60 -53.55 12.96 18.45
CA ALA A 60 -53.58 12.06 19.60
C ALA A 60 -52.50 10.98 19.40
N LYS A 61 -51.87 10.55 20.50
CA LYS A 61 -50.72 9.63 20.56
C LYS A 61 -49.45 10.10 19.82
N GLY A 62 -48.52 10.66 20.59
CA GLY A 62 -47.10 10.49 20.29
C GLY A 62 -46.64 9.14 20.83
N ASP A 63 -46.39 8.17 19.94
CA ASP A 63 -45.92 6.84 20.37
C ASP A 63 -44.40 6.85 20.57
N ASN A 64 -43.99 6.62 21.82
CA ASN A 64 -42.59 6.61 22.24
C ASN A 64 -41.88 5.37 21.68
N VAL A 65 -41.07 5.53 20.63
CA VAL A 65 -40.25 4.47 20.01
C VAL A 65 -39.44 3.68 21.05
N PHE A 66 -38.92 4.37 22.08
CA PHE A 66 -38.18 3.75 23.18
C PHE A 66 -39.02 2.78 24.03
N ARG A 67 -40.33 3.00 24.18
CA ARG A 67 -41.21 2.13 25.00
C ARG A 67 -41.25 0.70 24.47
N SER A 68 -41.30 0.51 23.14
CA SER A 68 -41.26 -0.83 22.53
C SER A 68 -39.88 -1.50 22.67
N LEU A 69 -38.81 -0.72 22.89
CA LEU A 69 -37.48 -1.24 23.20
C LEU A 69 -37.40 -1.67 24.67
N GLU A 70 -37.91 -0.85 25.58
CA GLU A 70 -38.02 -1.09 27.03
C GLU A 70 -38.82 -2.38 27.30
N GLU A 71 -40.01 -2.49 26.71
CA GLU A 71 -40.95 -3.61 26.86
C GLU A 71 -40.34 -4.93 26.35
N LYS A 72 -39.55 -4.89 25.26
CA LYS A 72 -38.77 -6.04 24.77
C LYS A 72 -37.59 -6.40 25.68
N ALA A 73 -37.00 -5.42 26.38
CA ALA A 73 -35.93 -5.67 27.36
C ALA A 73 -36.49 -6.27 28.67
N GLU A 74 -37.65 -5.79 29.14
CA GLU A 74 -38.37 -6.39 30.27
C GLU A 74 -38.81 -7.82 29.98
N ASP A 75 -39.41 -8.08 28.81
CA ASP A 75 -39.85 -9.42 28.44
C ASP A 75 -38.65 -10.39 28.28
N ARG A 76 -37.50 -9.88 27.82
CA ARG A 76 -36.23 -10.65 27.87
C ARG A 76 -35.78 -10.93 29.30
N ARG A 77 -35.88 -9.97 30.23
CA ARG A 77 -35.61 -10.19 31.68
C ARG A 77 -36.57 -11.25 32.26
N ARG A 78 -37.87 -11.19 31.96
CA ARG A 78 -38.88 -12.18 32.40
C ARG A 78 -38.59 -13.59 31.87
N ARG A 79 -38.32 -13.75 30.57
CA ARG A 79 -38.00 -15.06 29.98
C ARG A 79 -36.70 -15.66 30.53
N ILE A 80 -35.70 -14.84 30.87
CA ILE A 80 -34.47 -15.31 31.54
C ILE A 80 -34.74 -15.76 32.99
N LEU A 81 -35.68 -15.14 33.70
CA LEU A 81 -36.08 -15.58 35.05
C LEU A 81 -36.90 -16.87 35.00
N ALA A 82 -37.89 -16.97 34.11
CA ALA A 82 -38.70 -18.17 33.91
C ALA A 82 -37.84 -19.39 33.55
N ALA A 83 -36.89 -19.23 32.62
CA ALA A 83 -35.95 -20.30 32.24
C ALA A 83 -34.99 -20.71 33.39
N LYS A 84 -34.75 -19.84 34.38
CA LYS A 84 -33.97 -20.18 35.59
C LYS A 84 -34.78 -20.89 36.66
N MET A 85 -36.09 -20.65 36.72
CA MET A 85 -37.01 -21.38 37.61
C MET A 85 -37.26 -22.79 37.05
N ALA A 86 -37.61 -22.90 35.77
CA ALA A 86 -37.80 -24.18 35.08
C ALA A 86 -36.51 -25.05 34.98
N ALA A 87 -35.34 -24.50 35.29
CA ALA A 87 -34.07 -25.23 35.39
C ALA A 87 -33.64 -25.52 36.85
N ALA A 88 -34.51 -25.22 37.83
CA ALA A 88 -34.37 -25.62 39.23
C ALA A 88 -35.36 -26.75 39.58
N ASP A 89 -36.57 -26.73 38.99
CA ASP A 89 -37.65 -27.69 39.25
C ASP A 89 -37.44 -29.08 38.58
N VAL A 90 -36.20 -29.48 38.28
CA VAL A 90 -35.85 -30.69 37.49
C VAL A 90 -34.81 -31.60 38.17
N ASP A 91 -34.20 -31.16 39.28
CA ASP A 91 -33.12 -31.90 39.99
C ASP A 91 -33.58 -32.63 41.28
N ASP A 92 -34.88 -32.61 41.64
CA ASP A 92 -35.44 -33.28 42.83
C ASP A 92 -36.23 -34.55 42.46
N ASP A 93 -35.54 -35.66 42.13
CA ASP A 93 -36.14 -37.02 42.08
C ASP A 93 -35.08 -38.18 42.04
N ASP A 94 -34.25 -38.33 43.08
CA ASP A 94 -33.80 -39.65 43.62
C ASP A 94 -33.14 -39.49 45.02
N GLU A 95 -33.25 -40.51 45.88
CA GLU A 95 -32.84 -40.45 47.30
C GLU A 95 -31.91 -41.62 47.70
N SER A 96 -30.60 -41.37 47.92
CA SER A 96 -29.83 -42.00 49.03
C SER A 96 -28.36 -41.55 49.20
N SER A 97 -28.02 -41.08 50.41
CA SER A 97 -26.70 -41.19 51.09
C SER A 97 -25.50 -40.30 50.69
N GLY A 98 -24.65 -39.96 51.68
CA GLY A 98 -23.25 -39.52 51.45
C GLY A 98 -22.90 -38.04 51.68
N ALA A 99 -23.05 -37.50 52.90
CA ALA A 99 -22.84 -36.07 53.16
C ALA A 99 -21.36 -35.59 53.18
N ALA A 100 -21.05 -34.52 52.42
CA ALA A 100 -19.88 -33.65 52.64
C ALA A 100 -20.19 -32.18 52.27
N ARG A 101 -20.21 -31.28 53.25
CA ARG A 101 -20.80 -29.93 53.13
C ARG A 101 -19.73 -28.85 52.88
N SER A 102 -19.72 -28.21 51.69
CA SER A 102 -18.80 -27.10 51.36
C SER A 102 -19.52 -25.90 50.72
N LYS A 103 -19.06 -24.68 51.02
CA LYS A 103 -19.80 -23.43 50.76
C LYS A 103 -19.61 -22.89 49.34
N ARG A 104 -20.65 -23.01 48.49
CA ARG A 104 -20.78 -22.25 47.23
C ARG A 104 -21.18 -20.80 47.56
N ARG A 105 -20.37 -19.80 47.19
CA ARG A 105 -20.73 -18.38 47.31
C ARG A 105 -21.43 -17.91 46.03
N SER A 106 -22.66 -17.42 46.16
CA SER A 106 -23.35 -16.66 45.12
C SER A 106 -22.95 -15.18 45.20
N ASN A 107 -22.61 -14.59 44.06
CA ASN A 107 -22.55 -13.14 43.89
C ASN A 107 -23.67 -12.76 42.93
N GLY A 108 -24.71 -12.07 43.43
CA GLY A 108 -25.74 -11.48 42.60
C GLY A 108 -25.24 -10.26 41.83
N TYR A 109 -25.95 -9.90 40.77
CA TYR A 109 -25.79 -8.60 40.11
C TYR A 109 -26.70 -7.59 40.80
N GLY A 110 -26.12 -6.50 41.34
CA GLY A 110 -26.85 -5.30 41.73
C GLY A 110 -26.95 -4.34 40.54
N ASP A 111 -28.14 -3.79 40.32
CA ASP A 111 -28.47 -2.77 39.31
C ASP A 111 -28.78 -1.49 40.10
N GLU A 112 -27.73 -0.72 40.42
CA GLU A 112 -27.80 0.41 41.36
C GLU A 112 -27.35 1.70 40.67
N GLY A 113 -28.29 2.63 40.52
CA GLY A 113 -28.07 3.91 39.87
C GLY A 113 -27.26 4.88 40.72
N TYR A 114 -26.52 5.78 40.05
CA TYR A 114 -25.81 6.86 40.72
C TYR A 114 -26.80 7.94 41.18
N ASP A 115 -26.93 8.10 42.49
CA ASP A 115 -27.33 9.38 43.07
C ASP A 115 -26.13 10.01 43.80
N PHE A 116 -26.18 11.32 43.96
CA PHE A 116 -25.06 12.16 44.40
C PHE A 116 -25.46 12.91 45.67
N ASP A 117 -24.69 12.73 46.73
CA ASP A 117 -24.69 13.67 47.84
C ASP A 117 -23.25 14.04 48.20
N ASP A 118 -23.07 15.29 48.58
CA ASP A 118 -21.78 15.99 48.69
C ASP A 118 -21.68 16.55 50.10
N THR A 119 -20.62 16.24 50.84
CA THR A 119 -20.37 16.88 52.13
C THR A 119 -18.88 16.90 52.41
N ASP A 120 -18.26 18.05 52.13
CA ASP A 120 -16.99 18.44 52.75
C ASP A 120 -17.17 18.50 54.27
N ASP A 121 -16.09 18.27 55.04
CA ASP A 121 -15.73 19.26 56.06
C ASP A 121 -14.27 19.19 56.56
N GLU A 122 -13.90 20.32 57.16
CA GLU A 122 -12.63 20.86 57.66
C GLU A 122 -11.34 20.02 57.85
N ILE A 123 -10.31 20.58 57.20
CA ILE A 123 -8.89 20.72 57.56
C ILE A 123 -8.60 20.86 59.08
N ALA A 124 -7.57 20.17 59.57
CA ALA A 124 -6.74 20.65 60.70
C ALA A 124 -5.28 20.13 60.63
N ALA A 125 -4.33 20.86 61.24
CA ALA A 125 -2.91 20.51 61.35
C ALA A 125 -2.65 19.56 62.56
N ARG A 126 -1.46 18.98 62.82
CA ARG A 126 -0.08 19.52 62.77
C ARG A 126 0.98 18.40 62.75
N ASN A 127 2.25 18.77 62.51
CA ASN A 127 3.41 17.86 62.63
C ASN A 127 3.71 17.53 64.10
N GLU A 128 4.30 16.34 64.36
CA GLU A 128 5.62 16.23 65.01
C GLU A 128 6.25 14.83 64.83
N ASN A 129 7.56 14.72 65.09
CA ASN A 129 8.32 13.48 64.95
C ASN A 129 8.33 12.68 66.26
N LEU A 130 8.37 11.35 66.18
CA LEU A 130 9.21 10.52 67.05
C LEU A 130 9.44 9.13 66.43
N LYS A 131 10.58 8.49 66.77
CA LYS A 131 10.91 7.12 66.34
C LYS A 131 10.41 6.11 67.37
N ALA A 132 9.82 5.02 66.88
CA ALA A 132 9.84 3.73 67.55
C ALA A 132 9.94 2.63 66.48
N GLU A 133 10.90 1.71 66.62
CA GLU A 133 10.88 0.45 65.89
C GLU A 133 10.09 -0.57 66.70
N GLU A 134 9.09 -1.24 66.11
CA GLU A 134 8.91 -2.67 66.34
C GLU A 134 7.95 -3.37 65.36
N THR A 135 8.19 -4.67 65.15
CA THR A 135 7.31 -5.68 64.51
C THR A 135 6.77 -5.39 63.10
N LYS A 136 7.46 -5.92 62.08
CA LYS A 136 6.91 -6.12 60.74
C LYS A 136 5.73 -7.12 60.77
N LYS A 137 4.48 -6.67 60.84
CA LYS A 137 3.34 -7.50 60.42
C LYS A 137 3.50 -7.82 58.92
N PRO A 138 3.52 -9.10 58.49
CA PRO A 138 3.73 -9.43 57.09
C PRO A 138 2.52 -8.98 56.26
N LYS A 139 2.74 -8.06 55.32
CA LYS A 139 1.73 -7.76 54.29
C LYS A 139 1.38 -9.08 53.58
N PRO A 140 0.08 -9.43 53.43
CA PRO A 140 -0.29 -10.67 52.76
C PRO A 140 0.34 -10.70 51.36
N LYS A 141 0.92 -11.85 50.98
CA LYS A 141 1.48 -12.03 49.64
C LYS A 141 0.37 -11.75 48.63
N LYS A 142 0.46 -10.61 47.96
CA LYS A 142 -0.42 -10.25 46.84
C LYS A 142 -0.28 -11.37 45.81
N GLU A 143 -1.31 -12.19 45.68
CA GLU A 143 -1.24 -13.40 44.85
C GLU A 143 -0.78 -13.02 43.45
N LYS A 144 0.27 -13.69 42.99
CA LYS A 144 0.83 -13.43 41.66
C LYS A 144 -0.22 -13.88 40.66
N LYS A 145 -0.99 -12.92 40.11
CA LYS A 145 -1.98 -13.15 39.05
C LYS A 145 -1.39 -14.14 38.04
N PRO A 146 -2.11 -15.21 37.67
CA PRO A 146 -1.58 -16.25 36.78
C PRO A 146 -0.90 -15.63 35.57
N LYS A 147 0.34 -16.04 35.30
CA LYS A 147 1.15 -15.52 34.19
C LYS A 147 0.72 -16.15 32.84
N VAL A 148 -0.58 -16.15 32.55
CA VAL A 148 -1.14 -16.81 31.36
C VAL A 148 -0.43 -16.30 30.12
N SER A 149 0.21 -17.20 29.40
CA SER A 149 0.90 -16.88 28.14
C SER A 149 -0.12 -16.78 27.00
N LEU A 150 0.22 -16.10 25.89
CA LEU A 150 -0.68 -16.01 24.74
C LEU A 150 -1.06 -17.41 24.17
N PRO A 151 -0.13 -18.36 23.94
CA PRO A 151 -0.49 -19.72 23.57
C PRO A 151 -1.44 -20.42 24.56
N GLU A 152 -1.23 -20.23 25.87
CA GLU A 152 -2.00 -20.86 26.94
C GLU A 152 -3.37 -20.18 27.19
N ALA A 153 -3.59 -18.97 26.68
CA ALA A 153 -4.92 -18.37 26.60
C ALA A 153 -5.64 -18.82 25.32
N ALA A 154 -4.94 -18.81 24.19
CA ALA A 154 -5.52 -19.16 22.89
C ALA A 154 -5.87 -20.65 22.75
N SER A 155 -5.13 -21.56 23.39
CA SER A 155 -5.45 -23.00 23.43
C SER A 155 -6.72 -23.34 24.23
N LYS A 156 -7.29 -22.38 24.96
CA LYS A 156 -8.54 -22.54 25.71
C LYS A 156 -9.76 -21.98 24.96
N ILE A 157 -9.58 -21.53 23.72
CA ILE A 157 -10.68 -21.13 22.84
C ILE A 157 -11.25 -22.38 22.18
N ASP A 158 -12.48 -22.73 22.52
CA ASP A 158 -13.25 -23.76 21.81
C ASP A 158 -13.73 -23.19 20.45
N PRO A 159 -13.38 -23.83 19.31
CA PRO A 159 -13.88 -23.42 17.99
C PRO A 159 -15.41 -23.46 17.87
N SER A 160 -16.06 -24.37 18.58
CA SER A 160 -17.52 -24.56 18.55
C SER A 160 -18.26 -23.40 19.21
N ASN A 161 -17.78 -22.98 20.39
CA ASN A 161 -18.21 -21.78 21.10
C ASN A 161 -17.97 -20.50 20.28
N LEU A 162 -16.82 -20.40 19.59
CA LEU A 162 -16.55 -19.31 18.66
C LEU A 162 -17.56 -19.30 17.51
N GLU A 163 -17.78 -20.43 16.84
CA GLU A 163 -18.71 -20.54 15.71
C GLU A 163 -20.13 -20.13 16.11
N ALA A 164 -20.64 -20.67 17.23
CA ALA A 164 -21.95 -20.29 17.78
C ALA A 164 -22.05 -18.79 18.09
N PHE A 165 -21.01 -18.20 18.67
CA PHE A 165 -20.96 -16.75 18.92
C PHE A 165 -20.95 -15.92 17.62
N LEU A 166 -20.24 -16.37 16.58
CA LEU A 166 -20.21 -15.66 15.29
C LEU A 166 -21.55 -15.77 14.55
N VAL A 167 -22.26 -16.89 14.68
CA VAL A 167 -23.65 -17.03 14.20
C VAL A 167 -24.59 -16.08 14.97
N GLU A 168 -24.55 -16.08 16.31
CA GLU A 168 -25.37 -15.16 17.13
C GLU A 168 -25.07 -13.68 16.81
N ALA A 169 -23.80 -13.31 16.68
CA ALA A 169 -23.38 -11.95 16.35
C ALA A 169 -23.79 -11.54 14.93
N SER A 170 -23.75 -12.46 13.96
CA SER A 170 -24.20 -12.21 12.58
C SER A 170 -25.71 -11.96 12.52
N ALA A 171 -26.51 -12.76 13.22
CA ALA A 171 -27.96 -12.58 13.28
C ALA A 171 -28.37 -11.33 14.10
N SER A 172 -27.72 -11.09 15.25
CA SER A 172 -28.04 -9.97 16.14
C SER A 172 -27.70 -8.60 15.56
N TYR A 173 -26.79 -8.55 14.59
CA TYR A 173 -26.29 -7.32 13.96
C TYR A 173 -26.30 -7.43 12.43
N GLU A 174 -27.26 -8.13 11.84
CA GLU A 174 -27.33 -8.44 10.40
C GLU A 174 -27.08 -7.23 9.49
N THR A 175 -27.72 -6.10 9.81
CA THR A 175 -27.62 -4.83 9.06
C THR A 175 -26.43 -3.95 9.43
N GLN A 176 -25.55 -4.40 10.35
CA GLN A 176 -24.47 -3.60 10.95
C GLN A 176 -23.15 -4.40 10.98
N PRO A 177 -22.53 -4.65 9.80
CA PRO A 177 -21.34 -5.50 9.68
C PRO A 177 -20.10 -4.96 10.42
N GLU A 178 -20.00 -3.65 10.64
CA GLU A 178 -18.96 -3.03 11.48
C GLU A 178 -19.09 -3.48 12.94
N ILE A 179 -20.32 -3.56 13.47
CA ILE A 179 -20.57 -4.04 14.82
C ILE A 179 -20.31 -5.54 14.92
N GLN A 180 -20.64 -6.33 13.89
CA GLN A 180 -20.25 -7.75 13.83
C GLN A 180 -18.72 -7.92 13.98
N LEU A 181 -17.93 -7.11 13.29
CA LEU A 181 -16.47 -7.13 13.36
C LEU A 181 -15.92 -6.62 14.71
N MET A 182 -16.56 -5.62 15.32
CA MET A 182 -16.26 -5.23 16.71
C MET A 182 -16.60 -6.34 17.72
N ARG A 183 -17.70 -7.09 17.53
CA ARG A 183 -18.06 -8.25 18.37
C ARG A 183 -17.09 -9.42 18.21
N PHE A 184 -16.59 -9.67 17.01
CA PHE A 184 -15.50 -10.59 16.76
C PHE A 184 -14.23 -10.20 17.55
N ALA A 185 -13.86 -8.92 17.58
CA ALA A 185 -12.77 -8.43 18.42
C ALA A 185 -13.07 -8.52 19.94
N ASP A 186 -14.30 -8.24 20.38
CA ASP A 186 -14.74 -8.41 21.78
C ASP A 186 -14.56 -9.87 22.25
N TYR A 187 -14.86 -10.85 21.40
CA TYR A 187 -14.73 -12.27 21.74
C TYR A 187 -13.28 -12.64 22.09
N PHE A 188 -12.34 -12.33 21.20
CA PHE A 188 -10.91 -12.52 21.48
C PHE A 188 -10.46 -11.64 22.66
N GLY A 189 -11.04 -10.46 22.84
CA GLY A 189 -10.77 -9.58 24.00
C GLY A 189 -11.17 -10.20 25.34
N ARG A 190 -12.24 -11.01 25.37
CA ARG A 190 -12.66 -11.81 26.53
C ARG A 190 -11.77 -13.02 26.74
N ALA A 191 -11.58 -13.83 25.70
CA ALA A 191 -10.78 -15.06 25.75
C ALA A 191 -9.32 -14.82 26.13
N LEU A 192 -8.70 -13.78 25.56
CA LEU A 192 -7.30 -13.43 25.81
C LEU A 192 -7.12 -12.48 27.00
N SER A 193 -8.18 -12.16 27.76
CA SER A 193 -8.15 -11.18 28.86
C SER A 193 -7.20 -11.52 30.03
N GLY A 194 -6.76 -12.78 30.11
CA GLY A 194 -5.71 -13.24 31.05
C GLY A 194 -4.28 -12.91 30.61
N VAL A 195 -4.05 -12.61 29.33
CA VAL A 195 -2.71 -12.30 28.79
C VAL A 195 -2.29 -10.90 29.25
N SER A 196 -1.32 -10.84 30.15
CA SER A 196 -0.78 -9.56 30.64
C SER A 196 0.12 -8.88 29.60
N SER A 197 0.26 -7.56 29.66
CA SER A 197 1.20 -6.78 28.83
C SER A 197 2.68 -7.18 29.01
N VAL A 198 3.02 -7.91 30.07
CA VAL A 198 4.36 -8.51 30.26
C VAL A 198 4.56 -9.76 29.39
N GLN A 199 3.48 -10.47 29.05
CA GLN A 199 3.47 -11.63 28.15
C GLN A 199 3.25 -11.24 26.67
N PHE A 200 2.78 -10.02 26.41
CA PHE A 200 2.71 -9.43 25.07
C PHE A 200 3.19 -7.97 25.07
N PRO A 201 4.51 -7.72 25.27
CA PRO A 201 5.09 -6.37 25.37
C PRO A 201 5.25 -5.74 23.98
N TRP A 202 4.14 -5.53 23.28
CA TRP A 202 4.10 -5.31 21.83
C TRP A 202 4.94 -4.11 21.37
N VAL A 203 4.90 -2.98 22.08
CA VAL A 203 5.70 -1.77 21.74
C VAL A 203 7.20 -2.04 21.80
N LYS A 204 7.65 -2.92 22.70
CA LYS A 204 9.05 -3.35 22.76
C LYS A 204 9.37 -4.33 21.62
N MET A 205 8.50 -5.33 21.40
CA MET A 205 8.66 -6.32 20.34
C MET A 205 8.79 -5.65 18.96
N PHE A 206 7.91 -4.70 18.63
CA PHE A 206 7.89 -3.99 17.34
C PHE A 206 9.07 -3.02 17.16
N LYS A 207 9.79 -2.66 18.22
CA LYS A 207 11.02 -1.86 18.15
C LYS A 207 12.29 -2.73 18.03
N GLU A 208 12.31 -3.89 18.67
CA GLU A 208 13.54 -4.69 18.83
C GLU A 208 13.59 -5.96 17.96
N SER A 209 12.46 -6.40 17.38
CA SER A 209 12.40 -7.64 16.60
C SER A 209 12.43 -7.38 15.09
N PRO A 210 13.10 -8.23 14.29
CA PRO A 210 12.99 -8.18 12.84
C PRO A 210 11.57 -8.55 12.38
N LEU A 211 11.17 -8.03 11.23
CA LEU A 211 9.86 -8.28 10.61
C LEU A 211 9.62 -9.77 10.36
N SER A 212 10.69 -10.53 10.07
CA SER A 212 10.64 -11.99 9.91
C SER A 212 10.07 -12.74 11.12
N LYS A 213 10.17 -12.17 12.34
CA LYS A 213 9.51 -12.70 13.56
C LYS A 213 8.13 -12.05 13.77
N LEU A 214 8.03 -10.73 13.58
CA LEU A 214 6.81 -9.98 13.87
C LEU A 214 5.63 -10.34 12.95
N ILE A 215 5.91 -10.63 11.68
CA ILE A 215 4.89 -10.93 10.66
C ILE A 215 4.04 -12.17 11.00
N ASP A 216 4.60 -13.13 11.75
CA ASP A 216 3.91 -14.37 12.12
C ASP A 216 3.37 -14.34 13.57
N VAL A 217 3.55 -13.22 14.28
CA VAL A 217 2.92 -12.90 15.57
C VAL A 217 1.71 -11.97 15.34
N PRO A 218 0.56 -12.16 16.01
CA PRO A 218 0.28 -13.14 17.07
C PRO A 218 -0.23 -14.51 16.56
N LEU A 219 -0.43 -14.68 15.25
CA LEU A 219 -1.20 -15.82 14.70
C LEU A 219 -0.55 -17.19 14.91
N THR A 220 0.78 -17.27 15.02
CA THR A 220 1.51 -18.50 15.43
C THR A 220 1.14 -19.05 16.81
N HIS A 221 0.30 -18.34 17.57
CA HIS A 221 -0.17 -18.79 18.88
C HIS A 221 -1.67 -19.10 18.90
N ILE A 222 -2.39 -18.94 17.78
CA ILE A 222 -3.80 -19.28 17.65
C ILE A 222 -3.93 -20.72 17.13
N PRO A 223 -4.75 -21.61 17.74
CA PRO A 223 -4.99 -22.95 17.21
C PRO A 223 -5.60 -22.91 15.81
N GLU A 224 -5.14 -23.80 14.92
CA GLU A 224 -5.61 -23.82 13.52
C GLU A 224 -7.14 -23.92 13.37
N PRO A 225 -7.90 -24.72 14.17
CA PRO A 225 -9.36 -24.71 14.09
C PRO A 225 -9.99 -23.35 14.43
N VAL A 226 -9.46 -22.66 15.45
CA VAL A 226 -9.90 -21.32 15.87
C VAL A 226 -9.58 -20.29 14.79
N TYR A 227 -8.40 -20.39 14.17
CA TYR A 227 -8.03 -19.56 13.02
C TYR A 227 -8.96 -19.81 11.83
N LYS A 228 -9.20 -21.08 11.47
CA LYS A 228 -10.09 -21.47 10.37
C LYS A 228 -11.51 -20.93 10.54
N THR A 229 -12.18 -21.22 11.66
CA THR A 229 -13.54 -20.72 11.96
C THR A 229 -13.59 -19.19 11.87
N SER A 230 -12.57 -18.49 12.38
CA SER A 230 -12.46 -17.04 12.28
C SER A 230 -12.37 -16.55 10.83
N VAL A 231 -11.49 -17.14 10.02
CA VAL A 231 -11.23 -16.64 8.67
C VAL A 231 -12.31 -17.05 7.66
N ASP A 232 -12.95 -18.21 7.84
CA ASP A 232 -14.08 -18.62 7.00
C ASP A 232 -15.30 -17.71 7.21
N TRP A 233 -15.53 -17.24 8.44
CA TRP A 233 -16.53 -16.21 8.75
C TRP A 233 -16.16 -14.81 8.24
N ILE A 234 -14.91 -14.36 8.46
CA ILE A 234 -14.38 -13.10 7.90
C ILE A 234 -14.54 -13.08 6.37
N ASN A 235 -14.38 -14.23 5.70
CA ASN A 235 -14.44 -14.32 4.25
C ASN A 235 -15.81 -13.90 3.66
N GLN A 236 -16.87 -13.94 4.48
CA GLN A 236 -18.25 -13.60 4.12
C GLN A 236 -18.61 -12.13 4.40
N ARG A 237 -17.76 -11.35 5.07
CA ARG A 237 -18.08 -9.96 5.45
C ARG A 237 -17.83 -8.97 4.29
N PRO A 238 -18.59 -7.86 4.17
CA PRO A 238 -18.37 -6.82 3.16
C PRO A 238 -16.96 -6.21 3.24
N ILE A 239 -16.37 -5.85 2.09
CA ILE A 239 -14.97 -5.42 2.04
C ILE A 239 -14.80 -3.99 2.58
N GLU A 240 -15.84 -3.18 2.48
CA GLU A 240 -15.99 -1.84 3.01
C GLU A 240 -15.97 -1.85 4.55
N ALA A 241 -16.79 -2.73 5.15
CA ALA A 241 -16.85 -2.95 6.60
C ALA A 241 -15.52 -3.49 7.15
N LEU A 242 -14.87 -4.39 6.40
CA LEU A 242 -13.52 -4.87 6.73
C LEU A 242 -12.48 -3.74 6.66
N GLY A 243 -12.57 -2.83 5.69
CA GLY A 243 -11.73 -1.63 5.61
C GLY A 243 -11.96 -0.69 6.79
N ALA A 244 -13.21 -0.42 7.14
CA ALA A 244 -13.57 0.38 8.32
C ALA A 244 -13.02 -0.26 9.62
N PHE A 245 -13.11 -1.58 9.76
CA PHE A 245 -12.51 -2.32 10.87
C PHE A 245 -10.98 -2.23 10.90
N VAL A 246 -10.29 -2.27 9.74
CA VAL A 246 -8.83 -2.10 9.66
C VAL A 246 -8.40 -0.72 10.19
N LEU A 247 -9.14 0.35 9.89
CA LEU A 247 -8.88 1.69 10.46
C LEU A 247 -9.19 1.75 11.96
N TRP A 248 -10.34 1.23 12.39
CA TRP A 248 -10.74 1.19 13.81
C TRP A 248 -9.72 0.42 14.68
N ALA A 249 -9.28 -0.74 14.21
CA ALA A 249 -8.29 -1.56 14.90
C ALA A 249 -6.92 -0.85 14.97
N PHE A 250 -6.51 -0.18 13.89
CA PHE A 250 -5.27 0.62 13.90
C PHE A 250 -5.38 1.82 14.86
N ASP A 251 -6.53 2.49 14.94
CA ASP A 251 -6.79 3.56 15.91
C ASP A 251 -6.71 3.10 17.37
N CYS A 252 -7.22 1.91 17.68
CA CYS A 252 -7.07 1.29 19.00
C CYS A 252 -5.60 1.01 19.35
N ILE A 253 -4.79 0.57 18.39
CA ILE A 253 -3.35 0.34 18.57
C ILE A 253 -2.59 1.67 18.72
N LEU A 254 -2.90 2.69 17.91
CA LEU A 254 -2.27 4.01 17.99
C LEU A 254 -2.61 4.77 19.29
N THR A 255 -3.82 4.57 19.81
CA THR A 255 -4.24 5.14 21.10
C THR A 255 -3.46 4.50 22.26
N ASP A 256 -3.26 3.18 22.23
CA ASP A 256 -2.43 2.46 23.22
C ASP A 256 -0.95 2.81 23.08
N LEU A 257 -0.45 3.00 21.85
CA LEU A 257 0.91 3.47 21.57
C LEU A 257 1.16 4.84 22.20
N ALA A 258 0.23 5.78 22.02
CA ALA A 258 0.29 7.11 22.62
C ALA A 258 0.25 7.05 24.16
N ALA A 259 -0.62 6.20 24.73
CA ALA A 259 -0.70 6.00 26.18
C ALA A 259 0.59 5.40 26.77
N GLN A 260 1.19 4.40 26.11
CA GLN A 260 2.46 3.79 26.54
C GLN A 260 3.65 4.74 26.39
N GLN A 261 3.65 5.66 25.43
CA GLN A 261 4.70 6.68 25.28
C GLN A 261 4.50 7.87 26.26
N GLY A 262 3.27 8.30 26.49
CA GLY A 262 2.94 9.46 27.34
C GLY A 262 3.17 9.26 28.84
N GLY A 263 3.43 8.04 29.31
CA GLY A 263 3.64 7.71 30.72
C GLY A 263 4.89 8.33 31.38
N ALA A 264 5.73 9.06 30.63
CA ALA A 264 7.06 9.50 31.05
C ALA A 264 7.16 10.92 31.65
N LYS A 265 6.05 11.66 31.85
CA LYS A 265 5.96 12.80 32.80
C LYS A 265 4.52 13.37 32.93
N GLY A 266 3.99 13.41 34.15
CA GLY A 266 3.08 14.47 34.63
C GLY A 266 1.77 14.77 33.88
N GLY A 267 0.97 13.78 33.49
CA GLY A 267 -0.39 14.00 32.96
C GLY A 267 -1.50 13.83 34.02
N LYS A 268 -2.50 14.72 34.06
CA LYS A 268 -3.68 14.57 34.94
C LYS A 268 -4.52 13.34 34.53
N LYS A 269 -5.01 12.58 35.52
CA LYS A 269 -6.08 11.58 35.30
C LYS A 269 -7.32 12.30 34.76
N GLY A 270 -7.81 11.92 33.58
CA GLY A 270 -8.88 12.63 32.90
C GLY A 270 -9.58 11.88 31.76
N ALA A 271 -9.44 10.56 31.69
CA ALA A 271 -10.21 9.69 30.80
C ALA A 271 -10.26 8.26 31.38
N GLN A 272 -11.37 7.56 31.19
CA GLN A 272 -11.56 6.18 31.67
C GLN A 272 -10.83 5.20 30.75
N HIS A 273 -9.56 4.93 31.08
CA HIS A 273 -8.66 4.14 30.24
C HIS A 273 -9.12 2.67 30.18
N ASN A 274 -9.67 2.24 29.04
CA ASN A 274 -9.88 0.82 28.76
C ASN A 274 -8.52 0.11 28.84
N SER A 275 -8.46 -0.92 29.68
CA SER A 275 -7.20 -1.55 30.10
C SER A 275 -6.54 -2.32 28.96
N SER A 276 -5.20 -2.34 28.95
CA SER A 276 -4.32 -3.00 27.96
C SER A 276 -4.47 -4.53 27.81
N LYS A 277 -5.52 -5.13 28.35
CA LYS A 277 -5.92 -6.53 28.17
C LYS A 277 -6.49 -6.84 26.78
N SER A 278 -7.09 -5.85 26.11
CA SER A 278 -7.73 -6.06 24.81
C SER A 278 -6.77 -6.00 23.62
N GLN A 279 -5.59 -5.39 23.77
CA GLN A 279 -4.70 -5.09 22.64
C GLN A 279 -4.25 -6.34 21.88
N VAL A 280 -3.97 -7.44 22.60
CA VAL A 280 -3.61 -8.72 21.98
C VAL A 280 -4.70 -9.21 21.02
N ALA A 281 -5.97 -9.04 21.40
CA ALA A 281 -7.12 -9.40 20.57
C ALA A 281 -7.28 -8.51 19.34
N ILE A 282 -6.99 -7.20 19.46
CA ILE A 282 -6.96 -6.28 18.31
C ILE A 282 -5.90 -6.73 17.30
N PHE A 283 -4.68 -7.06 17.75
CA PHE A 283 -3.63 -7.60 16.87
C PHE A 283 -4.00 -8.96 16.24
N VAL A 284 -4.68 -9.85 16.97
CA VAL A 284 -5.17 -11.14 16.44
C VAL A 284 -6.23 -10.93 15.36
N ALA A 285 -7.29 -10.19 15.67
CA ALA A 285 -8.41 -9.95 14.78
C ALA A 285 -7.97 -9.18 13.51
N LEU A 286 -7.13 -8.15 13.67
CA LEU A 286 -6.57 -7.38 12.56
C LEU A 286 -5.68 -8.24 11.66
N ALA A 287 -4.83 -9.12 12.22
CA ALA A 287 -4.01 -10.02 11.43
C ALA A 287 -4.84 -11.05 10.65
N MET A 288 -5.89 -11.61 11.26
CA MET A 288 -6.83 -12.51 10.57
C MET A 288 -7.53 -11.81 9.39
N VAL A 289 -8.04 -10.59 9.59
CA VAL A 289 -8.67 -9.80 8.53
C VAL A 289 -7.69 -9.50 7.40
N LEU A 290 -6.50 -9.00 7.71
CA LEU A 290 -5.50 -8.64 6.71
C LEU A 290 -4.97 -9.85 5.92
N ARG A 291 -4.76 -11.00 6.56
CA ARG A 291 -4.36 -12.24 5.85
C ARG A 291 -5.49 -12.83 5.01
N ARG A 292 -6.75 -12.79 5.47
CA ARG A 292 -7.87 -13.43 4.76
C ARG A 292 -8.41 -12.57 3.62
N LYS A 293 -8.53 -11.26 3.84
CA LYS A 293 -9.08 -10.26 2.90
C LYS A 293 -8.11 -9.07 2.75
N PRO A 294 -6.94 -9.27 2.12
CA PRO A 294 -5.93 -8.21 2.01
C PRO A 294 -6.42 -6.95 1.29
N ASP A 295 -7.40 -7.04 0.37
CA ASP A 295 -8.07 -5.87 -0.21
C ASP A 295 -8.71 -4.93 0.83
N ALA A 296 -9.02 -5.39 2.04
CA ALA A 296 -9.49 -4.51 3.13
C ALA A 296 -8.46 -3.41 3.45
N LEU A 297 -7.17 -3.71 3.32
CA LEU A 297 -6.10 -2.72 3.45
C LEU A 297 -6.13 -1.73 2.28
N THR A 298 -6.37 -2.18 1.04
CA THR A 298 -6.32 -1.30 -0.14
C THR A 298 -7.32 -0.15 -0.09
N HIS A 299 -8.50 -0.37 0.50
CA HIS A 299 -9.51 0.68 0.68
C HIS A 299 -9.09 1.80 1.63
N VAL A 300 -8.07 1.58 2.47
CA VAL A 300 -7.64 2.55 3.49
C VAL A 300 -6.25 3.15 3.23
N LEU A 301 -5.50 2.65 2.24
CA LEU A 301 -4.13 3.10 1.97
C LEU A 301 -4.02 4.59 1.65
N ALA A 302 -4.96 5.17 0.90
CA ALA A 302 -5.03 6.61 0.68
C ALA A 302 -5.18 7.37 2.01
N THR A 303 -6.11 6.95 2.86
CA THR A 303 -6.30 7.52 4.20
C THR A 303 -5.04 7.42 5.07
N LEU A 304 -4.33 6.30 5.05
CA LEU A 304 -3.06 6.11 5.78
C LEU A 304 -1.92 6.98 5.23
N ARG A 305 -1.95 7.31 3.94
CA ARG A 305 -0.95 8.14 3.24
C ARG A 305 -1.21 9.63 3.45
N GLU A 306 -2.46 10.07 3.37
CA GLU A 306 -2.83 11.48 3.29
C GLU A 306 -3.17 12.12 4.65
N ASN A 307 -3.63 11.35 5.65
CA ASN A 307 -3.99 11.90 6.95
C ASN A 307 -2.79 11.85 7.94
N PRO A 308 -2.29 13.00 8.46
CA PRO A 308 -1.16 13.06 9.39
C PRO A 308 -1.34 12.24 10.68
N LYS A 309 -2.58 11.90 11.06
CA LYS A 309 -2.88 11.00 12.18
C LYS A 309 -2.17 9.65 12.06
N TYR A 310 -2.03 9.11 10.85
CA TYR A 310 -1.41 7.80 10.59
C TYR A 310 0.07 7.90 10.19
N GLN A 311 0.55 9.10 9.84
CA GLN A 311 1.96 9.38 9.56
C GLN A 311 2.77 9.52 10.87
N GLY A 312 4.02 9.06 10.87
CA GLY A 312 4.94 9.20 12.02
C GLY A 312 5.97 8.07 12.09
N GLN A 313 7.23 8.39 12.42
CA GLN A 313 8.31 7.39 12.51
C GLN A 313 8.05 6.35 13.61
N ASP A 314 7.32 6.73 14.66
CA ASP A 314 6.83 5.91 15.76
C ASP A 314 5.75 4.90 15.34
N LYS A 315 4.98 5.20 14.29
CA LYS A 315 3.84 4.41 13.80
C LYS A 315 4.26 3.42 12.71
N LEU A 316 5.32 3.74 11.96
CA LEU A 316 5.86 2.91 10.87
C LEU A 316 6.02 1.42 11.21
N PRO A 317 6.50 0.99 12.40
CA PRO A 317 6.58 -0.44 12.72
C PRO A 317 5.24 -1.17 12.67
N VAL A 318 4.14 -0.51 13.08
CA VAL A 318 2.78 -1.08 13.01
C VAL A 318 2.27 -1.04 11.58
N THR A 319 2.46 0.06 10.86
CA THR A 319 2.08 0.19 9.44
C THR A 319 2.77 -0.87 8.57
N VAL A 320 4.07 -1.09 8.74
CA VAL A 320 4.85 -2.13 8.05
C VAL A 320 4.34 -3.52 8.43
N TRP A 321 4.05 -3.78 9.71
CA TRP A 321 3.46 -5.06 10.15
C TRP A 321 2.08 -5.32 9.52
N MET A 322 1.19 -4.31 9.43
CA MET A 322 -0.12 -4.45 8.77
C MET A 322 0.03 -4.81 7.28
N MET A 323 0.94 -4.14 6.57
CA MET A 323 1.25 -4.44 5.18
C MET A 323 1.89 -5.83 5.01
N ALA A 324 2.65 -6.28 6.02
CA ALA A 324 3.21 -7.63 6.07
C ALA A 324 2.15 -8.71 6.34
N GLN A 325 1.10 -8.43 7.12
CA GLN A 325 -0.05 -9.34 7.23
C GLN A 325 -0.79 -9.45 5.89
N ALA A 326 -1.03 -8.32 5.21
CA ALA A 326 -1.65 -8.32 3.89
C ALA A 326 -0.81 -9.07 2.84
N SER A 327 0.53 -8.93 2.88
CA SER A 327 1.42 -9.63 1.93
C SER A 327 1.45 -11.15 2.11
N GLN A 328 1.17 -11.68 3.31
CA GLN A 328 0.99 -13.12 3.54
C GLN A 328 -0.35 -13.64 2.94
N GLY A 329 -1.33 -12.77 2.71
CA GLY A 329 -2.59 -13.11 2.02
C GLY A 329 -2.53 -12.93 0.51
N ASP A 330 -1.92 -11.84 0.04
CA ASP A 330 -1.74 -11.50 -1.38
C ASP A 330 -0.46 -10.65 -1.55
N LEU A 331 0.55 -11.22 -2.20
CA LEU A 331 1.84 -10.56 -2.45
C LEU A 331 1.68 -9.25 -3.23
N SER A 332 0.72 -9.18 -4.15
CA SER A 332 0.46 -8.00 -4.98
C SER A 332 -0.16 -6.88 -4.16
N VAL A 333 -1.05 -7.18 -3.20
CA VAL A 333 -1.52 -6.18 -2.23
C VAL A 333 -0.37 -5.71 -1.33
N GLY A 334 0.49 -6.64 -0.89
CA GLY A 334 1.69 -6.32 -0.12
C GLY A 334 2.62 -5.33 -0.85
N LEU A 335 2.92 -5.60 -2.12
CA LEU A 335 3.77 -4.74 -2.93
C LEU A 335 3.11 -3.40 -3.26
N TYR A 336 1.81 -3.40 -3.59
CA TYR A 336 1.03 -2.17 -3.81
C TYR A 336 1.10 -1.27 -2.58
N ALA A 337 0.82 -1.81 -1.39
CA ALA A 337 0.88 -1.06 -0.14
C ALA A 337 2.28 -0.50 0.15
N TRP A 338 3.33 -1.29 -0.10
CA TRP A 338 4.71 -0.85 0.05
C TRP A 338 5.07 0.29 -0.93
N ALA A 339 4.75 0.14 -2.22
CA ALA A 339 5.12 1.10 -3.26
C ALA A 339 4.33 2.41 -3.22
N HIS A 340 3.08 2.38 -2.75
CA HIS A 340 2.21 3.57 -2.64
C HIS A 340 2.38 4.33 -1.32
N ASN A 341 2.74 3.67 -0.21
CA ASN A 341 2.77 4.29 1.12
C ASN A 341 4.14 4.28 1.81
N LEU A 342 5.01 3.30 1.58
CA LEU A 342 6.30 3.18 2.30
C LEU A 342 7.50 3.66 1.46
N LEU A 343 7.51 3.37 0.16
CA LEU A 343 8.57 3.83 -0.74
C LEU A 343 8.69 5.37 -0.83
N PRO A 344 7.59 6.16 -0.82
CA PRO A 344 7.70 7.62 -0.69
C PRO A 344 8.36 8.08 0.61
N VAL A 345 8.22 7.32 1.71
CA VAL A 345 8.91 7.62 2.98
C VAL A 345 10.41 7.35 2.86
N LEU A 346 10.82 6.29 2.16
CA LEU A 346 12.24 5.98 1.90
C LEU A 346 12.96 7.08 1.10
N GLY A 347 12.25 7.71 0.15
CA GLY A 347 12.75 8.85 -0.62
C GLY A 347 12.88 10.15 0.18
N ASN A 348 12.28 10.24 1.36
CA ASN A 348 12.39 11.41 2.24
C ASN A 348 13.70 11.36 3.05
N LYS A 349 14.45 12.47 3.05
CA LYS A 349 15.71 12.65 3.81
C LYS A 349 15.54 12.34 5.30
N ASN A 350 14.33 12.51 5.86
CA ASN A 350 14.02 12.31 7.28
C ASN A 350 13.74 10.84 7.66
N CYS A 351 13.84 9.88 6.74
CA CYS A 351 13.67 8.46 7.05
C CYS A 351 14.87 7.91 7.85
N ASN A 352 14.63 7.54 9.11
CA ASN A 352 15.68 7.03 10.00
C ASN A 352 16.16 5.61 9.59
N PRO A 353 17.34 5.15 10.03
CA PRO A 353 17.90 3.85 9.62
C PRO A 353 17.05 2.63 9.99
N GLN A 354 16.39 2.63 11.16
CA GLN A 354 15.54 1.53 11.63
C GLN A 354 14.25 1.42 10.81
N SER A 355 13.61 2.55 10.50
CA SER A 355 12.45 2.59 9.62
C SER A 355 12.81 2.18 8.19
N ARG A 356 13.97 2.61 7.68
CA ARG A 356 14.51 2.18 6.37
C ARG A 356 14.74 0.67 6.32
N ASP A 357 15.32 0.10 7.38
CA ASP A 357 15.55 -1.34 7.51
C ASP A 357 14.23 -2.14 7.52
N LEU A 358 13.26 -1.76 8.35
CA LEU A 358 11.96 -2.43 8.44
C LEU A 358 11.18 -2.38 7.11
N ILE A 359 11.21 -1.25 6.41
CA ILE A 359 10.56 -1.10 5.10
C ILE A 359 11.25 -1.97 4.03
N LEU A 360 12.58 -2.13 4.09
CA LEU A 360 13.32 -3.05 3.21
C LEU A 360 12.99 -4.52 3.51
N GLN A 361 12.97 -4.92 4.79
CA GLN A 361 12.62 -6.30 5.19
C GLN A 361 11.27 -6.77 4.63
N LEU A 362 10.30 -5.86 4.44
CA LEU A 362 9.00 -6.19 3.84
C LEU A 362 9.13 -6.53 2.35
N VAL A 363 9.74 -5.66 1.54
CA VAL A 363 9.88 -5.92 0.10
C VAL A 363 10.83 -7.07 -0.20
N GLU A 364 11.84 -7.29 0.65
CA GLU A 364 12.71 -8.46 0.60
C GLU A 364 11.93 -9.76 0.88
N LYS A 365 11.07 -9.80 1.91
CA LYS A 365 10.23 -11.00 2.17
C LYS A 365 9.19 -11.24 1.06
N ILE A 366 8.66 -10.19 0.44
CA ILE A 366 7.80 -10.30 -0.75
C ILE A 366 8.58 -10.88 -1.94
N SER A 367 9.76 -10.33 -2.23
CA SER A 367 10.62 -10.74 -3.37
C SER A 367 11.21 -12.14 -3.19
N SER A 368 11.45 -12.57 -1.96
CA SER A 368 12.00 -13.90 -1.61
C SER A 368 10.98 -15.04 -1.72
N ASN A 369 9.71 -14.77 -1.99
CA ASN A 369 8.74 -15.83 -2.24
C ASN A 369 9.04 -16.50 -3.60
N PRO A 370 9.17 -17.83 -3.69
CA PRO A 370 9.50 -18.51 -4.95
C PRO A 370 8.53 -18.26 -6.12
N LYS A 371 7.30 -17.82 -5.83
CA LYS A 371 6.28 -17.46 -6.84
C LYS A 371 6.15 -15.95 -7.05
N ALA A 372 6.96 -15.12 -6.39
CA ALA A 372 6.87 -13.66 -6.43
C ALA A 372 6.87 -13.11 -7.85
N ARG A 373 7.84 -13.51 -8.69
CA ARG A 373 7.94 -13.06 -10.08
C ARG A 373 6.65 -13.33 -10.86
N THR A 374 6.17 -14.57 -10.87
CA THR A 374 4.95 -14.97 -11.59
C THR A 374 3.71 -14.23 -11.07
N ILE A 375 3.55 -14.09 -9.75
CA ILE A 375 2.38 -13.46 -9.14
C ILE A 375 2.37 -11.93 -9.39
N LEU A 376 3.51 -11.27 -9.18
CA LEU A 376 3.60 -9.81 -9.21
C LEU A 376 3.65 -9.26 -10.64
N VAL A 377 4.28 -9.98 -11.59
CA VAL A 377 4.35 -9.57 -13.00
C VAL A 377 2.99 -9.77 -13.69
N ASN A 378 2.34 -10.93 -13.46
CA ASN A 378 0.98 -11.15 -13.97
C ASN A 378 -0.06 -10.25 -13.28
N GLY A 379 0.16 -9.93 -12.01
CA GLY A 379 -0.67 -9.04 -11.19
C GLY A 379 -0.31 -7.55 -11.25
N ALA A 380 0.59 -7.12 -12.15
CA ALA A 380 1.18 -5.77 -12.17
C ALA A 380 0.17 -4.62 -12.27
N VAL A 381 -1.06 -4.90 -12.75
CA VAL A 381 -2.21 -4.01 -12.74
C VAL A 381 -3.37 -4.68 -11.98
N ARG A 382 -3.84 -4.07 -10.88
CA ARG A 382 -4.99 -4.51 -10.07
C ARG A 382 -6.07 -3.44 -10.11
N LYS A 383 -7.31 -3.81 -10.45
CA LYS A 383 -8.48 -2.89 -10.46
C LYS A 383 -8.28 -1.58 -11.29
N GLY A 384 -7.38 -1.61 -12.28
CA GLY A 384 -7.01 -0.46 -13.11
C GLY A 384 -5.76 0.31 -12.63
N GLU A 385 -5.31 0.08 -11.39
CA GLU A 385 -4.14 0.73 -10.80
C GLU A 385 -2.89 -0.16 -10.87
N ARG A 386 -1.70 0.45 -10.82
CA ARG A 386 -0.41 -0.27 -10.87
C ARG A 386 0.11 -0.62 -9.48
N LEU A 387 0.71 -1.80 -9.35
CA LEU A 387 1.44 -2.18 -8.13
C LEU A 387 2.59 -1.20 -7.86
N ILE A 388 3.31 -0.77 -8.90
CA ILE A 388 4.33 0.28 -8.84
C ILE A 388 3.97 1.33 -9.89
N PRO A 389 3.42 2.50 -9.51
CA PRO A 389 3.15 3.60 -10.44
C PRO A 389 4.45 4.37 -10.79
N PRO A 390 4.48 5.14 -11.90
CA PRO A 390 5.71 5.81 -12.35
C PRO A 390 6.45 6.68 -11.32
N PRO A 391 5.79 7.47 -10.45
CA PRO A 391 6.50 8.23 -9.40
C PRO A 391 7.21 7.33 -8.39
N SER A 392 6.57 6.22 -7.98
CA SER A 392 7.21 5.21 -7.12
C SER A 392 8.36 4.50 -7.83
N PHE A 393 8.25 4.27 -9.14
CA PHE A 393 9.35 3.68 -9.92
C PHE A 393 10.54 4.65 -10.07
N GLU A 394 10.32 5.96 -10.24
CA GLU A 394 11.39 6.97 -10.21
C GLU A 394 12.14 6.94 -8.86
N ILE A 395 11.40 6.93 -7.75
CA ILE A 395 11.98 6.86 -6.39
C ILE A 395 12.81 5.57 -6.23
N LEU A 396 12.31 4.43 -6.70
CA LEU A 396 13.06 3.17 -6.68
C LEU A 396 14.37 3.26 -7.48
N VAL A 397 14.34 3.81 -8.69
CA VAL A 397 15.54 3.98 -9.54
C VAL A 397 16.56 4.89 -8.84
N ARG A 398 16.12 6.03 -8.28
CA ARG A 398 16.98 6.96 -7.51
C ARG A 398 17.62 6.30 -6.27
N LEU A 399 16.87 5.47 -5.54
CA LEU A 399 17.36 4.78 -4.34
C LEU A 399 18.29 3.59 -4.67
N THR A 400 18.12 2.98 -5.84
CA THR A 400 18.96 1.86 -6.30
C THR A 400 20.30 2.35 -6.86
N PHE A 401 20.31 3.48 -7.58
CA PHE A 401 21.51 4.00 -8.26
C PHE A 401 21.95 5.40 -7.75
N PRO A 402 22.17 5.61 -6.44
CA PRO A 402 22.71 6.86 -5.93
C PRO A 402 24.15 7.07 -6.42
N ALA A 403 24.63 8.32 -6.34
CA ALA A 403 26.04 8.62 -6.64
C ALA A 403 26.98 7.83 -5.71
N SER A 404 28.19 7.51 -6.17
CA SER A 404 29.12 6.62 -5.43
C SER A 404 29.41 7.08 -4.00
N SER A 405 29.46 8.39 -3.74
CA SER A 405 29.64 9.00 -2.42
C SER A 405 28.42 8.92 -1.49
N ALA A 406 27.24 8.60 -2.03
CA ALA A 406 25.96 8.46 -1.31
C ALA A 406 25.50 7.00 -1.19
N ARG A 407 26.32 6.03 -1.63
CA ARG A 407 26.04 4.59 -1.44
C ARG A 407 26.14 4.23 0.05
N VAL A 408 25.21 3.39 0.50
CA VAL A 408 25.12 2.88 1.88
C VAL A 408 24.75 1.40 1.86
N LYS A 409 24.83 0.69 3.01
CA LYS A 409 24.41 -0.73 3.12
C LYS A 409 22.96 -1.01 2.69
N ALA A 410 22.10 0.01 2.64
CA ALA A 410 20.75 -0.10 2.08
C ALA A 410 20.72 -0.13 0.54
N THR A 411 21.72 0.43 -0.14
CA THR A 411 21.80 0.45 -1.61
C THR A 411 21.93 -0.96 -2.18
N GLU A 412 22.79 -1.79 -1.60
CA GLU A 412 22.96 -3.22 -1.97
C GLU A 412 21.64 -4.01 -1.87
N ARG A 413 20.78 -3.66 -0.89
CA ARG A 413 19.47 -4.26 -0.69
C ARG A 413 18.44 -3.80 -1.72
N PHE A 414 18.48 -2.53 -2.12
CA PHE A 414 17.71 -2.05 -3.28
C PHE A 414 18.16 -2.74 -4.57
N GLU A 415 19.48 -2.84 -4.81
CA GLU A 415 20.05 -3.52 -5.99
C GLU A 415 19.64 -5.00 -6.07
N ALA A 416 19.50 -5.69 -4.94
CA ALA A 416 19.04 -7.07 -4.89
C ALA A 416 17.55 -7.24 -5.29
N VAL A 417 16.65 -6.35 -4.86
CA VAL A 417 15.22 -6.43 -5.22
C VAL A 417 14.89 -5.75 -6.56
N TYR A 418 15.72 -4.81 -7.01
CA TYR A 418 15.46 -3.95 -8.17
C TYR A 418 15.07 -4.70 -9.46
N PRO A 419 15.72 -5.81 -9.88
CA PRO A 419 15.38 -6.47 -11.14
C PRO A 419 13.92 -6.93 -11.23
N LEU A 420 13.40 -7.52 -10.14
CA LEU A 420 12.00 -7.94 -10.04
C LEU A 420 11.06 -6.73 -9.99
N LEU A 421 11.38 -5.72 -9.18
CA LEU A 421 10.53 -4.53 -9.04
C LEU A 421 10.48 -3.70 -10.33
N LYS A 422 11.58 -3.63 -11.09
CA LYS A 422 11.62 -3.08 -12.45
C LYS A 422 10.70 -3.85 -13.38
N GLU A 423 10.79 -5.18 -13.40
CA GLU A 423 9.92 -6.01 -14.25
C GLU A 423 8.44 -5.77 -13.96
N VAL A 424 8.05 -5.70 -12.68
CA VAL A 424 6.67 -5.38 -12.25
C VAL A 424 6.25 -3.96 -12.64
N ALA A 425 7.13 -2.96 -12.50
CA ALA A 425 6.84 -1.58 -12.88
C ALA A 425 6.64 -1.41 -14.40
N LEU A 426 7.41 -2.15 -15.21
CA LEU A 426 7.36 -2.12 -16.68
C LEU A 426 6.29 -3.05 -17.29
N ALA A 427 5.82 -4.06 -16.56
CA ALA A 427 4.81 -5.01 -17.04
C ALA A 427 3.45 -4.35 -17.32
N GLY A 428 2.70 -4.89 -18.29
CA GLY A 428 1.37 -4.41 -18.68
C GLY A 428 0.99 -4.91 -20.08
N ALA A 429 -0.25 -4.66 -20.52
CA ALA A 429 -0.70 -5.01 -21.86
C ALA A 429 -0.12 -4.01 -22.90
N PRO A 430 0.74 -4.45 -23.85
CA PRO A 430 1.34 -3.58 -24.86
C PRO A 430 0.29 -2.84 -25.70
N GLY A 431 0.64 -1.64 -26.19
CA GLY A 431 -0.22 -0.82 -27.06
C GLY A 431 -1.49 -0.23 -26.41
N SER A 432 -1.94 -0.75 -25.27
CA SER A 432 -3.17 -0.30 -24.59
C SER A 432 -3.10 1.17 -24.16
N LYS A 433 -4.24 1.88 -24.17
CA LYS A 433 -4.30 3.34 -23.87
C LYS A 433 -3.66 3.70 -22.53
N ALA A 434 -3.92 2.91 -21.49
CA ALA A 434 -3.31 3.10 -20.17
C ALA A 434 -1.79 2.85 -20.19
N MET A 435 -1.33 1.82 -20.90
CA MET A 435 0.10 1.53 -21.05
C MET A 435 0.83 2.63 -21.82
N LYS A 436 0.22 3.21 -22.86
CA LYS A 436 0.80 4.34 -23.60
C LYS A 436 1.05 5.56 -22.70
N GLN A 437 0.07 5.95 -21.88
CA GLN A 437 0.20 7.06 -20.93
C GLN A 437 1.26 6.79 -19.85
N VAL A 438 1.28 5.58 -19.29
CA VAL A 438 2.30 5.17 -18.31
C VAL A 438 3.70 5.20 -18.92
N THR A 439 3.85 4.66 -20.14
CA THR A 439 5.15 4.61 -20.84
C THR A 439 5.66 6.01 -21.18
N GLN A 440 4.76 6.96 -21.46
CA GLN A 440 5.12 8.39 -21.59
C GLN A 440 5.63 8.95 -20.26
N GLN A 441 4.94 8.74 -19.13
CA GLN A 441 5.41 9.21 -17.82
C GLN A 441 6.77 8.59 -17.41
N ILE A 442 6.95 7.29 -17.69
CA ILE A 442 8.23 6.59 -17.46
C ILE A 442 9.33 7.20 -18.33
N PHE A 443 9.07 7.48 -19.61
CA PHE A 443 10.00 8.18 -20.49
C PHE A 443 10.35 9.58 -19.96
N THR A 444 9.37 10.37 -19.51
CA THR A 444 9.57 11.73 -18.99
C THR A 444 10.57 11.75 -17.82
N PHE A 445 10.41 10.87 -16.83
CA PHE A 445 11.36 10.85 -15.71
C PHE A 445 12.70 10.22 -16.12
N ALA A 446 12.69 9.17 -16.94
CA ALA A 446 13.92 8.49 -17.37
C ALA A 446 14.83 9.41 -18.21
N LEU A 447 14.25 10.27 -19.06
CA LEU A 447 15.02 11.29 -19.78
C LEU A 447 15.64 12.32 -18.81
N LYS A 448 14.90 12.76 -17.79
CA LYS A 448 15.44 13.69 -16.76
C LYS A 448 16.57 13.05 -15.96
N LEU A 449 16.37 11.85 -15.43
CA LEU A 449 17.38 11.10 -14.67
C LEU A 449 18.67 10.86 -15.48
N ALA A 450 18.58 10.70 -16.80
CA ALA A 450 19.74 10.56 -17.68
C ALA A 450 20.58 11.84 -17.82
N GLY A 451 20.05 13.01 -17.42
CA GLY A 451 20.75 14.29 -17.40
C GLY A 451 21.41 14.67 -16.07
N GLU A 452 21.12 13.99 -14.96
CA GLU A 452 21.50 14.41 -13.59
C GLU A 452 22.99 14.21 -13.23
N GLY A 453 23.88 14.05 -14.19
CA GLY A 453 25.34 13.97 -14.00
C GLY A 453 25.88 12.73 -13.28
N ASN A 454 25.05 11.93 -12.61
CA ASN A 454 25.42 10.64 -12.02
C ASN A 454 25.50 9.56 -13.12
N PRO A 455 26.70 9.02 -13.46
CA PRO A 455 26.85 8.11 -14.58
C PRO A 455 26.21 6.74 -14.37
N VAL A 456 26.05 6.29 -13.12
CA VAL A 456 25.43 4.99 -12.79
C VAL A 456 23.91 5.08 -12.97
N LEU A 457 23.30 6.14 -12.42
CA LEU A 457 21.89 6.46 -12.60
C LEU A 457 21.57 6.72 -14.07
N ALA A 458 22.39 7.52 -14.75
CA ALA A 458 22.18 7.85 -16.15
C ALA A 458 22.26 6.61 -17.06
N LYS A 459 23.15 5.65 -16.76
CA LYS A 459 23.20 4.36 -17.48
C LYS A 459 21.87 3.61 -17.39
N GLU A 460 21.28 3.46 -16.20
CA GLU A 460 20.00 2.75 -16.08
C GLU A 460 18.83 3.57 -16.66
N ALA A 461 18.78 4.86 -16.37
CA ALA A 461 17.75 5.77 -16.88
C ALA A 461 17.71 5.79 -18.43
N THR A 462 18.87 5.81 -19.08
CA THR A 462 18.97 5.72 -20.55
C THR A 462 18.37 4.41 -21.08
N ALA A 463 18.56 3.27 -20.38
CA ALA A 463 17.96 2.00 -20.76
C ALA A 463 16.42 2.02 -20.63
N ILE A 464 15.90 2.64 -19.57
CA ILE A 464 14.45 2.81 -19.35
C ILE A 464 13.84 3.75 -20.40
N ALA A 465 14.54 4.83 -20.77
CA ALA A 465 14.11 5.75 -21.83
C ALA A 465 14.04 5.05 -23.19
N ILE A 466 15.06 4.26 -23.55
CA ILE A 466 15.05 3.46 -24.79
C ILE A 466 13.93 2.41 -24.76
N TRP A 467 13.79 1.64 -23.68
CA TRP A 467 12.68 0.71 -23.51
C TRP A 467 11.34 1.40 -23.77
N SER A 468 11.12 2.58 -23.18
CA SER A 468 9.87 3.34 -23.32
C SER A 468 9.59 3.76 -24.76
N VAL A 469 10.61 4.19 -25.51
CA VAL A 469 10.48 4.52 -26.95
C VAL A 469 10.17 3.28 -27.80
N THR A 470 10.72 2.11 -27.45
CA THR A 470 10.44 0.85 -28.16
C THR A 470 9.12 0.19 -27.77
N GLU A 471 8.57 0.50 -26.59
CA GLU A 471 7.27 0.02 -26.10
C GLU A 471 6.12 0.92 -26.57
N ASN A 472 6.38 2.23 -26.71
CA ASN A 472 5.42 3.19 -27.22
C ASN A 472 6.12 4.28 -28.05
N VAL A 473 6.08 4.18 -29.38
CA VAL A 473 6.68 5.19 -30.27
C VAL A 473 6.05 6.59 -30.14
N ASP A 474 4.86 6.72 -29.55
CA ASP A 474 4.30 8.04 -29.21
C ASP A 474 5.16 8.80 -28.19
N CYS A 475 6.06 8.14 -27.46
CA CYS A 475 7.08 8.80 -26.64
C CYS A 475 8.03 9.67 -27.48
N CYS A 476 8.26 9.37 -28.77
CA CYS A 476 9.05 10.23 -29.66
C CYS A 476 8.44 11.64 -29.83
N LYS A 477 7.10 11.77 -29.77
CA LYS A 477 6.41 13.07 -29.82
C LYS A 477 6.65 13.88 -28.54
N HIS A 478 6.69 13.21 -27.39
CA HIS A 478 6.99 13.86 -26.11
C HIS A 478 8.48 14.22 -25.99
N TRP A 479 9.36 13.36 -26.49
CA TRP A 479 10.80 13.64 -26.60
C TRP A 479 11.07 14.86 -27.49
N ASP A 480 10.33 15.03 -28.59
CA ASP A 480 10.48 16.19 -29.48
C ASP A 480 10.25 17.54 -28.79
N ASN A 481 9.31 17.59 -27.84
CA ASN A 481 9.06 18.78 -27.01
C ASN A 481 10.18 18.98 -25.98
N LEU A 482 10.57 17.92 -25.26
CA LEU A 482 11.60 17.96 -24.21
C LEU A 482 13.04 18.12 -24.72
N TYR A 483 13.27 18.04 -26.04
CA TYR A 483 14.59 17.83 -26.63
C TYR A 483 15.60 18.94 -26.33
N LYS A 484 15.25 20.22 -26.59
CA LYS A 484 16.18 21.35 -26.37
C LYS A 484 16.48 21.55 -24.87
N GLU A 485 15.50 21.33 -24.00
CA GLU A 485 15.64 21.37 -22.53
C GLU A 485 16.54 20.25 -21.99
N ASN A 486 16.44 19.04 -22.55
CA ASN A 486 17.09 17.82 -22.05
C ASN A 486 18.17 17.34 -23.03
N LEU A 487 18.94 18.26 -23.62
CA LEU A 487 19.87 17.96 -24.72
C LEU A 487 20.94 16.92 -24.33
N ALA A 488 21.61 17.09 -23.20
CA ALA A 488 22.67 16.17 -22.75
C ALA A 488 22.15 14.74 -22.50
N ALA A 489 20.95 14.62 -21.91
CA ALA A 489 20.27 13.34 -21.75
C ALA A 489 19.84 12.74 -23.10
N SER A 490 19.32 13.57 -24.00
CA SER A 490 18.91 13.17 -25.35
C SER A 490 20.10 12.66 -26.16
N VAL A 491 21.27 13.28 -26.03
CA VAL A 491 22.54 12.80 -26.60
C VAL A 491 22.89 11.40 -26.09
N ALA A 492 22.78 11.16 -24.78
CA ALA A 492 23.05 9.84 -24.19
C ALA A 492 22.06 8.76 -24.69
N VAL A 493 20.77 9.09 -24.78
CA VAL A 493 19.73 8.19 -25.33
C VAL A 493 19.97 7.91 -26.82
N LEU A 494 20.30 8.91 -27.62
CA LEU A 494 20.61 8.75 -29.05
C LEU A 494 21.87 7.91 -29.28
N LYS A 495 22.96 8.17 -28.54
CA LYS A 495 24.20 7.36 -28.58
C LYS A 495 23.93 5.90 -28.26
N ARG A 496 23.27 5.63 -27.13
CA ARG A 496 23.00 4.26 -26.70
C ARG A 496 22.01 3.54 -27.63
N LEU A 497 21.05 4.25 -28.23
CA LEU A 497 20.17 3.71 -29.27
C LEU A 497 20.93 3.37 -30.56
N VAL A 498 22.01 4.10 -30.88
CA VAL A 498 22.94 3.73 -31.97
C VAL A 498 23.79 2.51 -31.61
N GLU A 499 24.24 2.38 -30.37
CA GLU A 499 25.07 1.25 -29.90
C GLU A 499 24.25 -0.05 -29.82
N GLU A 500 23.10 -0.03 -29.13
CA GLU A 500 22.23 -1.19 -28.90
C GLU A 500 21.27 -1.48 -30.06
N TRP A 501 21.37 -0.78 -31.19
CA TRP A 501 20.36 -0.78 -32.27
C TRP A 501 19.89 -2.18 -32.68
N LYS A 502 20.80 -3.17 -32.78
CA LYS A 502 20.45 -4.56 -33.16
C LYS A 502 19.42 -5.21 -32.22
N ASN A 503 19.42 -4.84 -30.94
CA ASN A 503 18.51 -5.38 -29.93
C ASN A 503 17.10 -4.79 -30.09
N HIS A 504 17.03 -3.50 -30.46
CA HIS A 504 15.80 -2.72 -30.52
C HIS A 504 15.18 -2.69 -31.93
N SER A 505 15.97 -2.92 -32.97
CA SER A 505 15.55 -2.76 -34.37
C SER A 505 14.43 -3.70 -34.79
N LEU A 506 14.41 -4.94 -34.31
CA LEU A 506 13.31 -5.88 -34.61
C LEU A 506 11.96 -5.35 -34.11
N LYS A 507 11.95 -4.71 -32.93
CA LYS A 507 10.72 -4.15 -32.34
C LYS A 507 10.30 -2.86 -33.06
N ILE A 508 11.25 -1.95 -33.30
CA ILE A 508 11.02 -0.69 -34.03
C ILE A 508 10.58 -0.92 -35.49
N SER A 509 11.14 -1.93 -36.16
CA SER A 509 10.81 -2.27 -37.55
C SER A 509 9.62 -3.22 -37.69
N SER A 510 9.05 -3.75 -36.60
CA SER A 510 7.84 -4.59 -36.66
C SER A 510 6.61 -3.84 -37.16
N SER A 511 6.62 -2.51 -37.03
CA SER A 511 5.55 -1.62 -37.47
C SER A 511 6.09 -0.51 -38.39
N PRO A 512 5.63 -0.41 -39.65
CA PRO A 512 6.02 0.67 -40.55
C PRO A 512 5.65 2.08 -40.03
N SER A 513 4.56 2.23 -39.28
CA SER A 513 4.19 3.52 -38.67
C SER A 513 5.16 3.96 -37.58
N ASP A 514 5.80 3.02 -36.92
CA ASP A 514 6.66 3.27 -35.76
C ASP A 514 8.07 3.62 -36.25
N SER A 515 8.58 2.87 -37.23
CA SER A 515 9.74 3.26 -38.04
C SER A 515 9.58 4.68 -38.62
N ALA A 516 8.43 4.99 -39.22
CA ALA A 516 8.13 6.32 -39.77
C ALA A 516 8.05 7.42 -38.68
N THR A 517 7.48 7.10 -37.51
CA THR A 517 7.35 8.06 -36.38
C THR A 517 8.72 8.36 -35.76
N LEU A 518 9.56 7.35 -35.56
CA LEU A 518 10.93 7.54 -35.07
C LEU A 518 11.78 8.32 -36.10
N ASN A 519 11.65 8.03 -37.41
CA ASN A 519 12.36 8.77 -38.46
C ASN A 519 11.89 10.24 -38.54
N ARG A 520 10.60 10.52 -38.30
CA ARG A 520 10.08 11.89 -38.17
C ARG A 520 10.72 12.63 -36.99
N ALA A 521 10.85 11.98 -35.83
CA ALA A 521 11.53 12.57 -34.68
C ALA A 521 13.02 12.82 -34.95
N MET A 522 13.74 11.87 -35.57
CA MET A 522 15.14 12.08 -35.98
C MET A 522 15.30 13.27 -36.93
N LYS A 523 14.38 13.47 -37.88
CA LYS A 523 14.37 14.65 -38.77
C LYS A 523 14.14 15.96 -38.01
N SER A 524 13.22 15.97 -37.05
CA SER A 524 12.95 17.12 -36.18
C SER A 524 14.16 17.47 -35.29
N PHE A 525 14.77 16.47 -34.64
CA PHE A 525 16.01 16.64 -33.88
C PHE A 525 17.13 17.22 -34.75
N ARG A 526 17.31 16.70 -35.98
CA ARG A 526 18.31 17.22 -36.91
C ARG A 526 18.09 18.68 -37.29
N LEU A 527 16.84 19.09 -37.59
CA LEU A 527 16.53 20.50 -37.83
C LEU A 527 16.91 21.37 -36.62
N LYS A 528 16.48 20.97 -35.43
CA LYS A 528 16.79 21.65 -34.14
C LYS A 528 18.29 21.70 -33.82
N ASN A 529 19.07 20.72 -34.29
CA ASN A 529 20.53 20.71 -34.17
C ASN A 529 21.18 21.62 -35.20
N GLU A 530 20.71 21.60 -36.46
CA GLU A 530 21.26 22.40 -37.55
C GLU A 530 21.03 23.90 -37.29
N GLU A 531 19.83 24.29 -36.83
CA GLU A 531 19.54 25.60 -36.22
C GLU A 531 20.64 26.02 -35.23
N ALA A 532 20.73 25.34 -34.09
CA ALA A 532 21.62 25.72 -32.98
C ALA A 532 23.12 25.62 -33.30
N ILE A 533 23.51 24.83 -34.30
CA ILE A 533 24.89 24.79 -34.82
C ILE A 533 25.19 26.02 -35.68
N THR A 534 24.21 26.54 -36.44
CA THR A 534 24.37 27.74 -37.28
C THR A 534 24.24 29.04 -36.51
N GLU A 535 23.36 29.12 -35.51
CA GLU A 535 23.23 30.28 -34.62
C GLU A 535 24.49 30.50 -33.78
N GLY A 536 25.10 29.40 -33.31
CA GLY A 536 26.32 29.40 -32.49
C GLY A 536 26.06 29.76 -31.02
N GLY A 537 26.73 29.07 -30.11
CA GLY A 537 26.59 29.31 -28.68
C GLY A 537 27.16 28.19 -27.80
N ALA A 538 26.70 28.15 -26.56
CA ALA A 538 26.97 27.01 -25.67
C ALA A 538 26.38 25.71 -26.25
N ASN A 539 26.97 24.57 -25.86
CA ASN A 539 26.49 23.22 -26.23
C ASN A 539 26.50 22.84 -27.73
N VAL A 540 27.12 23.64 -28.63
CA VAL A 540 27.30 23.29 -30.05
C VAL A 540 27.99 21.91 -30.25
N SER A 541 28.84 21.47 -29.31
CA SER A 541 29.41 20.13 -29.28
C SER A 541 28.35 19.02 -29.10
N LEU A 542 27.41 19.20 -28.16
CA LEU A 542 26.31 18.28 -27.92
C LEU A 542 25.34 18.23 -29.11
N TYR A 543 25.01 19.37 -29.72
CA TYR A 543 24.19 19.41 -30.93
C TYR A 543 24.83 18.66 -32.11
N LYS A 544 26.15 18.81 -32.33
CA LYS A 544 26.90 18.06 -33.35
C LYS A 544 26.90 16.54 -33.07
N GLU A 545 27.01 16.15 -31.81
CA GLU A 545 26.99 14.75 -31.40
C GLU A 545 25.58 14.12 -31.53
N ALA A 546 24.54 14.88 -31.21
CA ALA A 546 23.15 14.47 -31.41
C ALA A 546 22.81 14.30 -32.89
N ASP A 547 23.19 15.25 -33.76
CA ASP A 547 22.98 15.15 -35.21
C ASP A 547 23.71 13.95 -35.82
N LYS A 548 24.97 13.71 -35.45
CA LYS A 548 25.72 12.50 -35.86
C LYS A 548 24.95 11.22 -35.50
N SER A 549 24.37 11.17 -34.31
CA SER A 549 23.59 10.01 -33.84
C SER A 549 22.26 9.88 -34.58
N CYS A 550 21.53 10.98 -34.80
CA CYS A 550 20.29 11.02 -35.58
C CYS A 550 20.51 10.61 -37.04
N LYS A 551 21.61 11.05 -37.68
CA LYS A 551 22.01 10.64 -39.03
C LYS A 551 22.19 9.13 -39.14
N VAL A 552 22.84 8.50 -38.16
CA VAL A 552 23.00 7.04 -38.10
C VAL A 552 21.67 6.32 -37.90
N ILE A 553 20.78 6.82 -37.03
CA ILE A 553 19.45 6.22 -36.80
C ILE A 553 18.57 6.33 -38.06
N SER A 554 18.42 7.53 -38.65
CA SER A 554 17.66 7.70 -39.90
C SER A 554 18.22 6.88 -41.06
N GLY A 555 19.54 6.74 -41.18
CA GLY A 555 20.17 5.88 -42.19
C GLY A 555 19.81 4.41 -42.01
N ARG A 556 19.74 3.91 -40.78
CA ARG A 556 19.32 2.53 -40.47
C ARG A 556 17.82 2.31 -40.66
N LEU A 557 16.99 3.28 -40.28
CA LEU A 557 15.53 3.25 -40.48
C LEU A 557 15.12 3.27 -41.96
N SER A 558 15.94 3.88 -42.83
CA SER A 558 15.66 3.97 -44.27
C SER A 558 15.99 2.68 -45.03
N GLY A 559 16.52 1.65 -44.36
CA GLY A 559 16.84 0.36 -44.95
C GLY A 559 18.16 0.33 -45.74
N SER A 560 18.72 -0.87 -45.90
CA SER A 560 20.00 -1.09 -46.59
C SER A 560 19.84 -1.06 -48.12
N GLY A 561 19.43 0.08 -48.69
CA GLY A 561 19.34 0.32 -50.13
C GLY A 561 20.70 0.40 -50.86
N CYS A 562 21.80 -0.06 -50.26
CA CYS A 562 23.12 -0.06 -50.88
C CYS A 562 23.26 -1.26 -51.83
N LEU A 563 22.65 -1.16 -53.01
CA LEU A 563 22.78 -2.10 -54.14
C LEU A 563 24.18 -2.05 -54.79
N LYS A 564 25.24 -2.12 -53.99
CA LYS A 564 26.63 -2.30 -54.43
C LYS A 564 27.08 -3.77 -54.43
N GLY A 565 26.35 -4.66 -53.76
CA GLY A 565 26.58 -6.11 -53.83
C GLY A 565 26.02 -6.75 -55.10
N THR A 566 24.78 -6.41 -55.48
CA THR A 566 24.06 -7.02 -56.61
C THR A 566 24.71 -6.74 -57.96
N ALA A 567 25.37 -5.60 -58.14
CA ALA A 567 26.17 -5.32 -59.33
C ALA A 567 27.31 -6.33 -59.51
N ILE A 568 27.95 -6.75 -58.41
CA ILE A 568 29.01 -7.77 -58.43
C ILE A 568 28.41 -9.16 -58.70
N THR A 569 27.29 -9.51 -58.05
CA THR A 569 26.62 -10.80 -58.30
C THR A 569 26.15 -10.94 -59.75
N ALA A 570 25.59 -9.88 -60.34
CA ALA A 570 25.16 -9.87 -61.74
C ALA A 570 26.34 -10.01 -62.71
N VAL A 571 27.46 -9.33 -62.47
CA VAL A 571 28.68 -9.47 -63.29
C VAL A 571 29.31 -10.85 -63.15
N VAL A 572 29.32 -11.44 -61.95
CA VAL A 572 29.82 -12.81 -61.72
C VAL A 572 28.92 -13.86 -62.40
N LEU A 573 27.59 -13.71 -62.36
CA LEU A 573 26.66 -14.58 -63.09
C LEU A 573 26.79 -14.42 -64.61
N ALA A 574 26.99 -13.21 -65.13
CA ALA A 574 27.24 -12.98 -66.55
C ALA A 574 28.55 -13.62 -67.02
N ALA A 575 29.62 -13.49 -66.24
CA ALA A 575 30.91 -14.14 -66.53
C ALA A 575 30.84 -15.67 -66.44
N ALA A 576 30.16 -16.21 -65.43
CA ALA A 576 29.96 -17.65 -65.26
C ALA A 576 29.08 -18.25 -66.37
N GLY A 577 28.02 -17.55 -66.80
CA GLY A 577 27.17 -17.99 -67.91
C GLY A 577 27.92 -18.12 -69.22
N ALA A 578 28.80 -17.16 -69.53
CA ALA A 578 29.65 -17.21 -70.72
C ALA A 578 30.65 -18.39 -70.68
N ALA A 579 31.22 -18.71 -69.52
CA ALA A 579 32.12 -19.85 -69.36
C ALA A 579 31.38 -21.21 -69.43
N ALA A 580 30.23 -21.32 -68.75
CA ALA A 580 29.45 -22.57 -68.70
C ALA A 580 28.90 -22.97 -70.08
N ALA A 581 28.46 -22.01 -70.90
CA ALA A 581 27.95 -22.25 -72.24
C ALA A 581 28.99 -22.90 -73.19
N VAL A 582 30.29 -22.63 -72.98
CA VAL A 582 31.37 -23.26 -73.75
C VAL A 582 31.60 -24.71 -73.29
N VAL A 583 31.66 -24.95 -71.98
CA VAL A 583 31.97 -26.27 -71.40
C VAL A 583 30.83 -27.28 -71.59
N LEU A 584 29.57 -26.85 -71.47
CA LEU A 584 28.39 -27.73 -71.59
C LEU A 584 28.15 -28.28 -73.00
N SER A 585 28.90 -27.81 -74.00
CA SER A 585 28.88 -28.37 -75.36
C SER A 585 29.50 -29.77 -75.48
N SER A 586 30.30 -30.20 -74.50
CA SER A 586 31.30 -31.27 -74.67
C SER A 586 31.10 -32.52 -73.79
N ASN A 587 30.04 -32.60 -72.97
CA ASN A 587 29.75 -33.80 -72.16
C ASN A 587 28.24 -34.04 -71.97
N PRO A 588 27.66 -35.12 -72.55
CA PRO A 588 26.24 -35.43 -72.38
C PRO A 588 25.88 -36.01 -70.99
N GLU A 589 26.79 -36.72 -70.33
CA GLU A 589 26.52 -37.41 -69.05
C GLU A 589 26.25 -36.40 -67.92
N ALA A 590 26.98 -35.28 -67.93
CA ALA A 590 26.76 -34.15 -67.02
C ALA A 590 25.37 -33.51 -67.19
N MET A 591 24.77 -33.57 -68.39
CA MET A 591 23.41 -33.05 -68.61
C MET A 591 22.36 -33.97 -67.98
N THR A 592 22.58 -35.29 -68.01
CA THR A 592 21.66 -36.27 -67.40
C THR A 592 21.64 -36.19 -65.87
N GLU A 593 22.78 -36.02 -65.19
CA GLU A 593 22.78 -35.83 -63.73
C GLU A 593 22.09 -34.51 -63.32
N LEU A 594 22.39 -33.42 -64.02
CA LEU A 594 21.79 -32.11 -63.74
C LEU A 594 20.27 -32.13 -63.96
N LYS A 595 19.80 -32.84 -64.99
CA LYS A 595 18.37 -33.07 -65.21
C LYS A 595 17.73 -33.90 -64.09
N ASN A 596 18.32 -35.02 -63.71
CA ASN A 596 17.82 -35.85 -62.60
C ASN A 596 17.75 -35.07 -61.27
N LEU A 597 18.69 -34.15 -61.02
CA LEU A 597 18.67 -33.25 -59.87
C LEU A 597 17.52 -32.24 -59.94
N VAL A 598 17.25 -31.63 -61.10
CA VAL A 598 16.12 -30.71 -61.30
C VAL A 598 14.78 -31.44 -61.15
N ASP A 599 14.65 -32.62 -61.77
CA ASP A 599 13.44 -33.44 -61.71
C ASP A 599 13.19 -33.97 -60.26
N SER A 600 14.22 -34.03 -59.41
CA SER A 600 14.11 -34.41 -57.98
C SER A 600 13.64 -33.29 -57.04
N LEU A 601 13.56 -32.04 -57.51
CA LEU A 601 13.26 -30.86 -56.66
C LEU A 601 11.77 -30.48 -56.58
N ASP A 602 10.90 -31.20 -57.29
CA ASP A 602 9.42 -31.11 -57.25
C ASP A 602 8.85 -29.67 -57.23
N LEU A 603 9.47 -28.82 -58.05
CA LEU A 603 9.28 -27.36 -58.09
C LEU A 603 7.84 -26.94 -58.42
N ASP A 604 7.07 -27.78 -59.09
CA ASP A 604 5.69 -27.49 -59.48
C ASP A 604 4.76 -27.32 -58.26
N GLN A 605 5.06 -27.95 -57.12
CA GLN A 605 4.32 -27.68 -55.87
C GLN A 605 4.52 -26.23 -55.39
N TYR A 606 5.76 -25.73 -55.47
CA TYR A 606 6.10 -24.36 -55.08
C TYR A 606 5.53 -23.31 -56.04
N VAL A 607 5.58 -23.56 -57.35
CA VAL A 607 5.02 -22.64 -58.37
C VAL A 607 3.51 -22.48 -58.17
N ASN A 608 2.78 -23.57 -57.91
CA ASN A 608 1.35 -23.52 -57.65
C ASN A 608 1.01 -22.78 -56.35
N ALA A 609 1.76 -23.01 -55.27
CA ALA A 609 1.58 -22.31 -54.00
C ALA A 609 1.79 -20.78 -54.14
N ILE A 610 2.85 -20.37 -54.83
CA ILE A 610 3.16 -18.95 -55.09
C ILE A 610 2.09 -18.31 -55.99
N THR A 611 1.63 -19.02 -57.03
CA THR A 611 0.58 -18.53 -57.95
C THR A 611 -0.77 -18.37 -57.26
N THR A 612 -1.06 -19.19 -56.25
CA THR A 612 -2.27 -19.07 -55.41
C THR A 612 -2.16 -17.89 -54.43
N ALA A 613 -0.99 -17.70 -53.81
CA ALA A 613 -0.74 -16.61 -52.87
C ALA A 613 -0.74 -15.20 -53.52
N LEU A 614 -0.60 -15.10 -54.84
CA LEU A 614 -0.62 -13.85 -55.61
C LEU A 614 -2.00 -13.45 -56.16
N LYS A 615 -3.08 -14.13 -55.76
CA LYS A 615 -4.45 -13.93 -56.30
C LYS A 615 -5.55 -13.59 -55.30
N ASN A 616 -5.22 -13.41 -54.01
CA ASN A 616 -6.14 -13.00 -52.94
C ASN A 616 -5.58 -11.76 -52.21
#